data_AF-A0AAV1KBN2-F1
#
_entry.id   AF-A0AAV1KBN2-F1
#
_cell.length_a   1.000
_cell.length_b   1.000
_cell.length_c   1.000
_cell.angle_alpha   90.00
_cell.angle_beta   90.00
_cell.angle_gamma   90.00
#
_symmetry.space_group_name_H-M   'P 1'
#
loop_
_entity.id
_entity.type
_entity.pdbx_description
1 polymer ?
#
loop_
_entity_poly.entity_id
_entity_poly.type
_entity_poly.pdbx_seq_one_letter_code
_entity_poly.pdbx_strand_id
1 'polypeptide(L)'
;MPLERKTKEERLAQQRLCKRSRYAEIKNDPYLLALAKEKRRIKYLKDKEAKKITSISEKAPRSQKEQRKKWKENSKRYRQNKKQAKPPNFESIAVCSIQGENTSTHDLGGYPLQQNKPDAAAAIRTVRHVKLRKRKTLLNIIAAHNIQ
;
A
#
# COMPACT_ATOMS: atom_id res chain seq x y z
N MET A 1 31.68 26.37 -32.73
CA MET A 1 30.87 26.77 -31.56
C MET A 1 31.20 25.84 -30.39
N PRO A 2 31.81 26.32 -29.29
CA PRO A 2 32.07 25.48 -28.13
C PRO A 2 30.76 25.13 -27.42
N LEU A 3 30.53 23.85 -27.13
CA LEU A 3 29.38 23.40 -26.34
C LEU A 3 29.59 23.81 -24.87
N GLU A 4 28.75 24.71 -24.36
CA GLU A 4 28.77 25.11 -22.96
C GLU A 4 28.54 23.90 -22.05
N ARG A 5 29.40 23.75 -21.03
CA ARG A 5 29.30 22.65 -20.07
C ARG A 5 28.16 22.95 -19.09
N LYS A 6 27.07 22.18 -19.19
CA LYS A 6 25.92 22.26 -18.28
C LYS A 6 26.33 22.18 -16.82
N THR A 7 25.65 22.94 -15.96
CA THR A 7 25.87 22.88 -14.52
C THR A 7 25.48 21.51 -13.95
N LYS A 8 25.98 21.17 -12.76
CA LYS A 8 25.65 19.91 -12.09
C LYS A 8 24.13 19.77 -11.87
N GLU A 9 23.45 20.87 -11.55
CA GLU A 9 22.02 20.89 -11.29
C GLU A 9 21.19 20.67 -12.56
N GLU A 10 21.52 21.36 -13.64
CA GLU A 10 20.89 21.16 -14.96
C GLU A 10 21.03 19.72 -15.45
N ARG A 11 22.23 19.14 -15.29
CA ARG A 11 22.45 17.74 -15.66
C ARG A 11 21.59 16.79 -14.85
N LEU A 12 21.42 17.03 -13.55
CA LEU A 12 20.55 16.23 -12.69
C LEU A 12 19.07 16.43 -13.04
N ALA A 13 18.65 17.65 -13.36
CA ALA A 13 17.30 17.95 -13.80
C ALA A 13 16.97 17.20 -15.12
N GLN A 14 17.88 17.24 -16.09
CA GLN A 14 17.74 16.50 -17.35
C GLN A 14 17.63 14.99 -17.10
N GLN A 15 18.48 14.43 -16.23
CA GLN A 15 18.40 13.01 -15.86
C GLN A 15 17.05 12.66 -15.22
N ARG A 16 16.48 13.53 -14.38
CA ARG A 16 15.15 13.32 -13.78
C ARG A 16 14.05 13.35 -14.84
N LEU A 17 14.15 14.23 -15.85
CA LEU A 17 13.20 14.31 -16.96
C LEU A 17 13.26 13.07 -17.84
N CYS A 18 14.45 12.66 -18.28
CA CYS A 18 14.62 11.44 -19.08
C CYS A 18 14.12 10.19 -18.34
N LYS A 19 14.40 10.08 -17.03
CA LYS A 19 13.87 8.99 -16.20
C LYS A 19 12.34 9.02 -16.17
N ARG A 20 11.72 10.19 -15.98
CA ARG A 20 10.26 10.33 -15.97
C ARG A 20 9.63 9.91 -17.30
N SER A 21 10.17 10.37 -18.43
CA SER A 21 9.71 9.97 -19.77
C SER A 21 9.77 8.45 -19.95
N ARG A 22 10.95 7.86 -19.68
CA ARG A 22 11.16 6.42 -19.79
C ARG A 22 10.18 5.61 -18.93
N TYR A 23 9.89 6.06 -17.71
CA TYR A 23 8.90 5.39 -16.86
C TYR A 23 7.47 5.51 -17.40
N ALA A 24 7.13 6.64 -18.01
CA ALA A 24 5.83 6.82 -18.66
C ALA A 24 5.70 5.89 -19.89
N GLU A 25 6.72 5.82 -20.74
CA GLU A 25 6.79 4.90 -21.88
C GLU A 25 6.59 3.45 -21.45
N ILE A 26 7.35 2.99 -20.45
CA ILE A 26 7.21 1.61 -19.92
C ILE A 26 5.83 1.36 -19.32
N LYS A 27 5.18 2.38 -18.75
CA LYS A 27 3.85 2.22 -18.13
C LYS A 27 2.74 2.17 -19.18
N ASN A 28 2.91 2.90 -20.28
CA ASN A 28 1.91 3.01 -21.34
C ASN A 28 1.89 1.78 -22.26
N ASP A 29 3.04 1.12 -22.47
CA ASP A 29 3.12 -0.10 -23.26
C ASP A 29 2.99 -1.37 -22.39
N PRO A 30 1.96 -2.22 -22.62
CA PRO A 30 1.74 -3.44 -21.84
C PRO A 30 2.87 -4.47 -21.97
N TYR A 31 3.53 -4.57 -23.13
CA TYR A 31 4.63 -5.51 -23.35
C TYR A 31 5.88 -5.09 -22.57
N LEU A 32 6.26 -3.81 -22.66
CA LEU A 32 7.38 -3.26 -21.89
C LEU A 32 7.13 -3.34 -20.38
N LEU A 33 5.88 -3.13 -19.95
CA LEU A 33 5.50 -3.27 -18.55
C LEU A 33 5.67 -4.72 -18.06
N ALA A 34 5.22 -5.70 -18.83
CA ALA A 34 5.37 -7.12 -18.51
C ALA A 34 6.84 -7.53 -18.41
N LEU A 35 7.65 -7.11 -19.38
CA LEU A 35 9.09 -7.36 -19.39
C LEU A 35 9.78 -6.71 -18.18
N ALA A 36 9.41 -5.49 -17.82
CA ALA A 36 9.93 -4.81 -16.64
C ALA A 36 9.53 -5.51 -15.33
N LYS A 37 8.31 -6.04 -15.23
CA LYS A 37 7.85 -6.84 -14.08
C LYS A 37 8.66 -8.13 -13.95
N GLU A 38 8.88 -8.85 -15.05
CA GLU A 38 9.64 -10.10 -15.02
C GLU A 38 11.11 -9.85 -14.63
N LYS A 39 11.75 -8.81 -15.18
CA LYS A 39 13.09 -8.38 -14.76
C LYS A 39 13.17 -8.08 -13.25
N ARG A 40 12.16 -7.40 -12.70
CA ARG A 40 12.09 -7.13 -11.24
C ARG A 40 11.91 -8.41 -10.43
N ARG A 41 11.06 -9.33 -10.90
CA ARG A 41 10.84 -10.63 -10.27
C ARG A 41 12.13 -11.45 -10.21
N ILE A 42 12.81 -11.61 -11.35
CA ILE A 42 14.10 -12.32 -11.42
C ILE A 42 15.12 -11.69 -10.48
N LYS A 43 15.23 -10.36 -10.48
CA LYS A 43 16.14 -9.66 -9.57
C LYS A 43 15.79 -9.94 -8.10
N TYR A 44 14.51 -9.87 -7.74
CA TYR A 44 14.07 -10.15 -6.38
C TYR A 44 14.40 -11.59 -5.95
N LEU A 45 14.20 -12.58 -6.83
CA LEU A 45 14.58 -13.97 -6.57
C LEU A 45 16.09 -14.09 -6.33
N LYS A 46 16.92 -13.51 -7.20
CA LYS A 46 18.38 -13.48 -7.02
C LYS A 46 18.81 -12.81 -5.70
N ASP A 47 18.20 -11.68 -5.35
CA ASP A 47 18.52 -10.97 -4.11
C ASP A 47 18.04 -11.75 -2.86
N LYS A 48 16.96 -12.52 -2.98
CA LYS A 48 16.45 -13.41 -1.92
C LYS A 48 17.35 -14.63 -1.75
N GLU A 49 17.75 -15.28 -2.85
CA GLU A 49 18.73 -16.39 -2.86
C GLU A 49 20.07 -15.95 -2.26
N ALA A 50 20.56 -14.77 -2.64
CA ALA A 50 21.77 -14.18 -2.11
C ALA A 50 21.64 -13.64 -0.66
N LYS A 51 20.50 -13.85 0.01
CA LYS A 51 20.20 -13.38 1.39
C LYS A 51 20.41 -11.88 1.61
N LYS A 52 20.34 -11.06 0.55
CA LYS A 52 20.43 -9.59 0.66
C LYS A 52 19.15 -8.99 1.25
N ILE A 53 18.02 -9.67 1.04
CA ILE A 53 16.72 -9.30 1.60
C ILE A 53 16.50 -10.11 2.87
N THR A 54 16.88 -9.55 4.01
CA THR A 54 16.63 -10.14 5.35
C THR A 54 15.40 -9.54 6.01
N SER A 55 14.65 -10.39 6.72
CA SER A 55 13.56 -9.93 7.59
C SER A 55 14.11 -9.01 8.68
N ILE A 56 13.29 -8.10 9.22
CA ILE A 56 13.75 -7.24 10.32
C ILE A 56 14.13 -8.05 11.55
N SER A 57 13.45 -9.17 11.81
CA SER A 57 13.75 -10.07 12.92
C SER A 57 15.14 -10.70 12.81
N GLU A 58 15.61 -10.95 11.59
CA GLU A 58 16.91 -11.56 11.30
C GLU A 58 18.07 -10.55 11.37
N LYS A 59 17.78 -9.25 11.42
CA LYS A 59 18.82 -8.21 11.51
C LYS A 59 19.36 -8.11 12.93
N ALA A 60 20.62 -7.70 13.07
CA ALA A 60 21.21 -7.39 14.36
C ALA A 60 20.39 -6.30 15.12
N PRO A 61 20.28 -6.36 16.46
CA PRO A 61 19.45 -5.43 17.24
C PRO A 61 19.74 -3.94 16.98
N ARG A 62 21.01 -3.59 16.78
CA ARG A 62 21.42 -2.22 16.44
C ARG A 62 20.87 -1.77 15.08
N SER A 63 20.98 -2.63 14.07
CA SER A 63 20.42 -2.38 12.72
C SER A 63 18.89 -2.29 12.76
N GLN A 64 18.22 -3.11 13.56
CA GLN A 64 16.77 -3.01 13.78
C GLN A 64 16.37 -1.63 14.35
N LYS A 65 17.11 -1.14 15.36
CA LYS A 65 16.88 0.19 15.95
C LYS A 65 17.04 1.30 14.91
N GLU A 66 18.10 1.25 14.12
CA GLU A 66 18.34 2.21 13.03
C GLU A 66 17.23 2.19 11.98
N GLN A 67 16.78 1.00 11.58
CA GLN A 67 15.70 0.84 10.62
C GLN A 67 14.38 1.43 11.16
N ARG A 68 14.05 1.17 12.43
CA ARG A 68 12.88 1.75 13.10
C ARG A 68 13.00 3.27 13.23
N LYS A 69 14.19 3.81 13.50
CA LYS A 69 14.46 5.26 13.51
C LYS A 69 14.15 5.87 12.14
N LYS A 70 14.68 5.27 11.06
CA LYS A 70 14.39 5.69 9.68
C LYS A 70 12.89 5.63 9.35
N TRP A 71 12.18 4.59 9.79
CA TRP A 71 10.73 4.49 9.60
C TRP A 71 9.96 5.61 10.32
N LYS A 72 10.32 5.93 11.57
CA LYS A 72 9.72 7.05 12.31
C LYS A 72 9.96 8.37 11.59
N GLU A 73 11.19 8.61 11.15
CA GLU A 73 11.56 9.83 10.43
C GLU A 73 10.81 9.96 9.10
N ASN A 74 10.78 8.90 8.30
CA ASN A 74 10.05 8.88 7.03
C ASN A 74 8.55 9.10 7.23
N SER A 75 7.95 8.50 8.27
CA SER A 75 6.54 8.71 8.62
C SER A 75 6.27 10.17 9.00
N LYS A 76 7.17 10.78 9.79
CA LYS A 76 7.10 12.22 10.13
C LYS A 76 7.19 13.10 8.89
N ARG A 77 8.19 12.87 8.03
CA ARG A 77 8.38 13.60 6.76
C ARG A 77 7.16 13.46 5.85
N TYR A 78 6.62 12.26 5.70
CA TYR A 78 5.40 12.03 4.92
C TYR A 78 4.21 12.85 5.44
N ARG A 79 3.98 12.85 6.76
CA ARG A 79 2.90 13.64 7.38
C ARG A 79 3.10 15.15 7.17
N GLN A 80 4.33 15.64 7.32
CA GLN A 80 4.66 17.05 7.08
C GLN A 80 4.42 17.44 5.62
N ASN A 81 4.95 16.67 4.67
CA ASN A 81 4.74 16.92 3.25
C ASN A 81 3.25 16.86 2.88
N LYS A 82 2.49 15.93 3.46
CA LYS A 82 1.04 15.84 3.24
C LYS A 82 0.29 17.03 3.85
N LYS A 83 0.74 17.57 4.98
CA LYS A 83 0.17 18.79 5.57
C LYS A 83 0.47 20.02 4.71
N GLN A 84 1.67 20.13 4.16
CA GLN A 84 2.09 21.22 3.27
C GLN A 84 1.45 21.12 1.88
N ALA A 85 1.20 19.90 1.39
CA ALA A 85 0.54 19.66 0.11
C ALA A 85 -0.99 19.72 0.17
N LYS A 86 -1.60 19.90 1.37
CA LYS A 86 -3.01 20.28 1.42
C LYS A 86 -3.11 21.68 0.79
N PRO A 87 -3.92 21.87 -0.26
CA PRO A 87 -4.16 23.20 -0.78
C PRO A 87 -4.74 24.07 0.34
N PRO A 88 -4.23 25.30 0.56
CA PRO A 88 -4.86 26.28 1.43
C PRO A 88 -6.11 26.83 0.73
N ASN A 89 -7.17 26.02 0.69
CA ASN A 89 -8.56 26.37 0.39
C ASN A 89 -9.31 25.07 0.09
N PHE A 90 -9.63 24.33 1.14
CA PHE A 90 -10.93 23.69 1.13
C PHE A 90 -11.79 24.64 1.96
N GLU A 91 -12.39 25.62 1.28
CA GLU A 91 -13.52 26.34 1.84
C GLU A 91 -14.44 25.26 2.38
N SER A 92 -14.62 25.25 3.70
CA SER A 92 -15.63 24.42 4.33
C SER A 92 -16.94 24.86 3.69
N ILE A 93 -17.43 24.08 2.74
CA ILE A 93 -18.81 24.19 2.29
C ILE A 93 -19.61 23.96 3.57
N ALA A 94 -20.05 25.07 4.16
CA ALA A 94 -20.98 25.06 5.26
C ALA A 94 -22.21 24.35 4.71
N VAL A 95 -22.37 23.09 5.11
CA VAL A 95 -23.60 22.34 4.88
C VAL A 95 -24.69 23.19 5.52
N CYS A 96 -25.50 23.83 4.68
CA CYS A 96 -26.69 24.56 5.10
C CYS A 96 -27.52 23.62 5.95
N SER A 97 -27.64 23.98 7.23
CA SER A 97 -28.53 23.33 8.18
C SER A 97 -29.95 23.56 7.71
N ILE A 98 -30.54 22.56 7.05
CA ILE A 98 -31.97 22.54 6.75
C ILE A 98 -32.68 22.40 8.09
N GLN A 99 -33.32 23.49 8.53
CA GLN A 99 -34.23 23.50 9.67
C GLN A 99 -35.42 22.61 9.32
N GLY A 100 -35.44 21.41 9.91
CA GLY A 100 -36.56 20.50 9.93
C GLY A 100 -36.82 20.11 11.38
N GLU A 101 -37.91 20.62 11.92
CA GLU A 101 -38.32 20.48 13.30
C GLU A 101 -38.73 19.03 13.66
N ASN A 102 -38.34 18.63 14.87
CA ASN A 102 -39.05 17.74 15.79
C ASN A 102 -39.38 16.31 15.32
N THR A 103 -38.53 15.35 15.70
CA THR A 103 -38.86 14.33 16.72
C THR A 103 -37.70 13.37 16.98
N SER A 104 -37.52 13.06 18.27
CA SER A 104 -36.88 11.86 18.83
C SER A 104 -35.35 11.73 18.77
N THR A 105 -34.74 12.12 19.89
CA THR A 105 -33.54 11.60 20.55
C THR A 105 -32.66 10.64 19.73
N HIS A 106 -31.76 11.20 18.91
CA HIS A 106 -30.63 10.47 18.38
C HIS A 106 -29.39 11.40 18.31
N ASP A 107 -28.42 11.13 19.20
CA ASP A 107 -27.02 10.89 18.82
C ASP A 107 -26.03 12.07 18.60
N LEU A 108 -24.74 11.71 18.59
CA LEU A 108 -23.61 12.32 17.87
C LEU A 108 -22.59 13.18 18.64
N GLY A 109 -22.05 12.60 19.72
CA GLY A 109 -20.70 12.89 20.21
C GLY A 109 -19.71 11.79 19.79
N GLY A 110 -19.42 11.63 18.49
CA GLY A 110 -18.61 10.49 18.02
C GLY A 110 -17.89 10.72 16.69
N TYR A 111 -16.56 10.82 16.76
CA TYR A 111 -15.59 10.87 15.65
C TYR A 111 -15.96 10.00 14.43
N PRO A 112 -15.90 10.53 13.18
CA PRO A 112 -16.20 9.76 11.98
C PRO A 112 -14.94 9.03 11.48
N LEU A 113 -14.53 7.94 12.14
CA LEU A 113 -13.51 7.05 11.56
C LEU A 113 -13.44 5.61 12.12
N GLN A 114 -14.55 5.07 12.63
CA GLN A 114 -14.63 3.64 13.00
C GLN A 114 -15.98 3.01 12.68
N GLN A 115 -16.28 2.83 11.39
CA GLN A 115 -17.37 1.96 10.92
C GLN A 115 -16.83 1.30 9.65
N ASN A 116 -16.33 0.06 9.60
CA ASN A 116 -16.88 -1.18 10.12
C ASN A 116 -15.71 -2.16 10.33
N LYS A 117 -15.27 -2.38 11.58
CA LYS A 117 -14.54 -3.61 11.86
C LYS A 117 -15.59 -4.71 11.82
N PRO A 118 -15.42 -5.79 11.03
CA PRO A 118 -16.38 -6.88 11.09
C PRO A 118 -16.43 -7.34 12.54
N ASP A 119 -17.66 -7.40 13.08
CA ASP A 119 -17.93 -7.91 14.41
C ASP A 119 -17.11 -9.19 14.63
N ALA A 120 -16.48 -9.35 15.80
CA ALA A 120 -15.57 -10.47 16.05
C ALA A 120 -16.29 -11.81 15.77
N ALA A 121 -17.60 -11.86 16.02
CA ALA A 121 -18.47 -12.97 15.65
C ALA A 121 -18.53 -13.21 14.12
N ALA A 122 -18.60 -12.15 13.31
CA ALA A 122 -18.57 -12.25 11.84
C ALA A 122 -17.22 -12.80 11.33
N ALA A 123 -16.10 -12.36 11.90
CA ALA A 123 -14.79 -12.92 11.55
C ALA A 123 -14.69 -14.41 11.90
N ILE A 124 -15.18 -14.81 13.08
CA ILE A 124 -15.22 -16.22 13.51
C ILE A 124 -16.13 -17.05 12.59
N ARG A 125 -17.29 -16.52 12.19
CA ARG A 125 -18.21 -17.17 11.24
C ARG A 125 -17.54 -17.44 9.90
N THR A 126 -16.82 -16.46 9.34
CA THR A 126 -16.08 -16.63 8.08
C THR A 126 -15.02 -17.72 8.17
N VAL A 127 -14.22 -17.72 9.25
CA VAL A 127 -13.21 -18.77 9.49
C VAL A 127 -13.85 -20.15 9.62
N ARG A 128 -14.95 -20.28 10.36
CA ARG A 128 -15.71 -21.54 10.48
C ARG A 128 -16.26 -22.01 9.13
N HIS A 129 -16.81 -21.11 8.33
CA HIS A 129 -17.34 -21.43 7.00
C HIS A 129 -16.26 -21.96 6.05
N VAL A 130 -15.09 -21.31 6.03
CA VAL A 130 -13.94 -21.76 5.22
C VAL A 130 -13.46 -23.16 5.66
N LYS A 131 -13.37 -23.41 6.97
CA LYS A 131 -13.02 -24.74 7.49
C LYS A 131 -14.05 -25.81 7.10
N LEU A 132 -15.35 -25.49 7.19
CA LEU A 132 -16.43 -26.38 6.80
C LEU A 132 -16.42 -26.72 5.31
N ARG A 133 -16.17 -25.72 4.44
CA ARG A 133 -15.98 -25.96 2.99
C ARG A 133 -14.83 -26.93 2.72
N LYS A 134 -13.65 -26.70 3.31
CA LYS A 134 -12.50 -27.60 3.17
C LYS A 134 -12.82 -29.03 3.62
N ARG A 135 -13.49 -29.18 4.76
CA ARG A 135 -13.92 -30.49 5.28
C ARG A 135 -14.87 -31.20 4.31
N LYS A 136 -15.86 -30.51 3.76
CA LYS A 136 -16.79 -31.09 2.76
C LYS A 136 -16.05 -31.56 1.52
N THR A 137 -15.12 -30.76 0.99
CA THR A 137 -14.31 -31.16 -0.17
C THR A 137 -13.51 -32.42 0.12
N LEU A 138 -12.87 -32.51 1.30
CA LEU A 138 -12.12 -33.72 1.70
C LEU A 138 -13.01 -34.95 1.84
N LEU A 139 -14.19 -34.82 2.47
CA LEU A 139 -15.13 -35.92 2.61
C LEU A 139 -15.65 -36.40 1.25
N ASN A 140 -15.90 -35.48 0.31
CA ASN A 140 -16.30 -35.85 -1.05
C ASN A 140 -15.19 -36.61 -1.79
N ILE A 141 -13.93 -36.21 -1.61
CA ILE A 141 -12.77 -36.92 -2.18
C ILE A 141 -12.66 -38.33 -1.58
N ILE A 142 -12.78 -38.45 -0.26
CA ILE A 142 -12.73 -39.75 0.44
C ILE A 142 -13.90 -40.64 -0.01
N ALA A 143 -15.11 -40.09 -0.09
CA ALA A 143 -16.28 -40.83 -0.56
C ALA A 143 -16.12 -41.29 -2.02
N ALA A 144 -15.58 -40.46 -2.89
CA ALA A 144 -15.30 -40.82 -4.28
C ALA A 144 -14.26 -41.96 -4.41
N HIS A 145 -13.31 -42.04 -3.48
CA HIS A 145 -12.30 -43.10 -3.45
C HIS A 145 -12.78 -44.41 -2.80
N ASN A 146 -13.80 -44.36 -1.93
CA ASN A 146 -14.34 -45.53 -1.22
C ASN A 146 -15.51 -46.23 -1.94
N ILE A 147 -15.81 -45.86 -3.20
CA ILE A 147 -16.86 -46.48 -4.04
C ILE A 147 -16.27 -47.52 -5.02
N GLN A 148 -15.05 -48.01 -4.76
CA GLN A 148 -14.46 -49.20 -5.43
C GLN A 148 -14.44 -50.37 -4.47
#